data_AF-A0A660UN14-F1
#
_entry.id   AF-A0A660UN14-F1
#
_cell.length_a   1.000
_cell.length_b   1.000
_cell.length_c   1.000
_cell.angle_alpha   90.00
_cell.angle_beta   90.00
_cell.angle_gamma   90.00
#
_symmetry.space_group_name_H-M   'P 1'
#
loop_
_entity.id
_entity.type
_entity.pdbx_description
1 polymer ?
#
loop_
_entity_poly.entity_id
_entity_poly.type
_entity_poly.pdbx_seq_one_letter_code
_entity_poly.pdbx_strand_id
1 'polypeptide(L)'
;MFVKGVAVTGFPFSLINTSGNAVSTGTVTGYYTAEGGDQTALAGSPVHEGNGQWSVDLTAAEMDYDTIGLIFTHPSAIPASFTIATYTATEAIVATSGTFLGDQMGPTAFTSGDVLTRVRKITNRHVDTIEDELYEVLLDVSNRGFHLKSYSSDTNSSGEIQCPSNMVNLMAVMWDSGRIGPIDWDTYMDNKTVGYVKKGNRLFISPAPSTAIAYTLYYECYHPNDLNTIMYGMPFFMCVVYGVVAKCFENLGPEFDPAADKYLMKYERELAMLTEAIDNGPPPISRLRPLNTIEDY
;
A
#
# COMPACT_ATOMS: atom_id res chain seq x y z
N MET A 1 -7.25 -9.84 19.71
CA MET A 1 -6.70 -10.90 18.84
C MET A 1 -5.19 -10.72 18.87
N PHE A 2 -4.42 -11.76 19.14
CA PHE A 2 -2.97 -11.66 19.35
C PHE A 2 -2.21 -11.91 18.06
N VAL A 3 -1.20 -11.11 17.77
CA VAL A 3 -0.36 -11.29 16.59
C VAL A 3 0.63 -12.42 16.84
N LYS A 4 0.73 -13.36 15.90
CA LYS A 4 1.67 -14.46 15.94
C LYS A 4 3.11 -13.92 15.96
N GLY A 5 3.95 -14.46 16.84
CA GLY A 5 5.37 -14.09 16.92
C GLY A 5 5.65 -12.73 17.56
N VAL A 6 4.63 -12.06 18.12
CA VAL A 6 4.78 -10.78 18.83
C VAL A 6 4.64 -11.01 20.33
N ALA A 7 5.66 -10.57 21.10
CA ALA A 7 5.64 -10.66 22.54
C ALA A 7 4.46 -9.87 23.14
N VAL A 8 3.84 -10.43 24.18
CA VAL A 8 2.76 -9.79 24.93
C VAL A 8 3.30 -9.39 26.28
N THR A 9 3.20 -8.10 26.61
CA THR A 9 3.58 -7.59 27.92
C THR A 9 2.38 -7.51 28.84
N GLY A 10 2.54 -7.96 30.08
CA GLY A 10 1.55 -7.85 31.14
C GLY A 10 0.24 -8.59 30.88
N PHE A 11 0.27 -9.81 30.31
CA PHE A 11 -0.92 -10.62 30.10
C PHE A 11 -1.66 -10.85 31.43
N PRO A 12 -2.87 -10.30 31.61
CA PRO A 12 -3.52 -10.28 32.91
C PRO A 12 -4.31 -11.57 33.16
N PHE A 13 -4.27 -12.05 34.40
CA PHE A 13 -5.14 -13.13 34.86
C PHE A 13 -5.46 -12.97 36.36
N SER A 14 -6.45 -13.69 36.85
CA SER A 14 -6.83 -13.66 38.27
C SER A 14 -6.79 -15.05 38.85
N LEU A 15 -6.37 -15.14 40.11
CA LEU A 15 -6.38 -16.38 40.87
C LEU A 15 -7.24 -16.22 42.12
N ILE A 16 -8.18 -17.15 42.28
CA ILE A 16 -9.03 -17.27 43.46
C ILE A 16 -8.86 -18.67 44.07
N ASN A 17 -9.02 -18.75 45.38
CA ASN A 17 -9.04 -20.03 46.07
C ASN A 17 -10.45 -20.67 46.03
N THR A 18 -10.56 -21.89 46.53
CA THR A 18 -11.83 -22.64 46.58
C THR A 18 -12.91 -21.98 47.46
N SER A 19 -12.53 -21.01 48.29
CA SER A 19 -13.44 -20.20 49.10
C SER A 19 -13.85 -18.88 48.43
N GLY A 20 -13.41 -18.63 47.18
CA GLY A 20 -13.71 -17.42 46.42
C GLY A 20 -12.88 -16.20 46.81
N ASN A 21 -11.86 -16.36 47.65
CA ASN A 21 -10.97 -15.26 48.05
C ASN A 21 -9.81 -15.11 47.06
N ALA A 22 -9.38 -13.87 46.85
CA ALA A 22 -8.21 -13.52 46.05
C ALA A 22 -6.93 -14.18 46.58
N VAL A 23 -6.15 -14.80 45.70
CA VAL A 23 -4.81 -15.29 45.99
C VAL A 23 -3.81 -14.17 45.72
N SER A 24 -3.27 -13.58 46.78
CA SER A 24 -2.49 -12.33 46.73
C SER A 24 -1.00 -12.48 47.08
N THR A 25 -0.55 -13.69 47.37
CA THR A 25 0.84 -14.01 47.75
C THR A 25 1.23 -15.41 47.27
N GLY A 26 2.53 -15.66 47.12
CA GLY A 26 3.08 -16.97 46.78
C GLY A 26 3.72 -16.99 45.39
N THR A 27 4.14 -18.17 44.94
CA THR A 27 4.73 -18.38 43.61
C THR A 27 3.69 -18.99 42.70
N VAL A 28 3.32 -18.27 41.65
CA VAL A 28 2.44 -18.76 40.58
C VAL A 28 3.32 -19.30 39.47
N THR A 29 2.96 -20.48 38.94
CA THR A 29 3.65 -21.07 37.79
C THR A 29 2.72 -21.03 36.58
N GLY A 30 3.22 -20.47 35.48
CA GLY A 30 2.52 -20.46 34.19
C GLY A 30 3.09 -21.49 33.24
N TYR A 31 2.22 -22.09 32.44
CA TYR A 31 2.57 -23.05 31.39
C TYR A 31 1.83 -22.70 30.11
N TYR A 32 2.43 -23.06 28.97
CA TYR A 32 1.79 -23.01 27.67
C TYR A 32 1.80 -24.37 26.97
N THR A 33 0.81 -24.58 26.11
CA THR A 33 0.71 -25.73 25.20
C THR A 33 0.44 -25.19 23.81
N ALA A 34 1.39 -25.42 22.90
CA ALA A 34 1.25 -25.04 21.50
C ALA A 34 0.56 -26.15 20.70
N GLU A 35 -0.55 -25.82 20.02
CA GLU A 35 -1.16 -26.66 18.96
C GLU A 35 -1.43 -28.13 19.35
N GLY A 36 -1.75 -28.38 20.63
CA GLY A 36 -2.02 -29.72 21.15
C GLY A 36 -0.76 -30.56 21.42
N GLY A 37 0.42 -29.94 21.43
CA GLY A 37 1.69 -30.55 21.84
C GLY A 37 1.86 -30.66 23.35
N ASP A 38 3.11 -30.88 23.79
CA ASP A 38 3.44 -31.01 25.20
C ASP A 38 3.36 -29.67 25.93
N GLN A 39 2.97 -29.74 27.21
CA GLN A 39 2.94 -28.57 28.08
C GLN A 39 4.36 -28.17 28.50
N THR A 40 4.69 -26.89 28.31
CA THR A 40 6.00 -26.31 28.61
C THR A 40 5.83 -25.14 29.59
N ALA A 41 6.80 -24.92 30.48
CA ALA A 41 6.78 -23.78 31.40
C ALA A 41 6.98 -22.46 30.64
N LEU A 42 6.27 -21.41 31.05
CA LEU A 42 6.53 -20.06 30.55
C LEU A 42 7.90 -19.56 30.99
N ALA A 43 8.57 -18.81 30.12
CA ALA A 43 9.82 -18.11 30.43
C ALA A 43 9.58 -16.91 31.38
N GLY A 44 8.44 -16.24 31.22
CA GLY A 44 8.00 -15.15 32.10
C GLY A 44 7.56 -15.66 33.47
N SER A 45 7.97 -14.94 34.53
CA SER A 45 7.48 -15.19 35.89
C SER A 45 6.26 -14.32 36.18
N PRO A 46 5.13 -14.88 36.64
CA PRO A 46 3.98 -14.07 36.99
C PRO A 46 4.23 -13.10 38.15
N VAL A 47 3.73 -11.88 38.00
CA VAL A 47 3.86 -10.78 38.97
C VAL A 47 2.49 -10.44 39.54
N HIS A 48 2.39 -10.22 40.85
CA HIS A 48 1.14 -9.85 41.50
C HIS A 48 0.89 -8.34 41.39
N GLU A 49 -0.27 -7.97 40.86
CA GLU A 49 -0.67 -6.57 40.62
C GLU A 49 -1.64 -6.03 41.68
N GLY A 50 -2.06 -6.87 42.63
CA GLY A 50 -3.02 -6.52 43.67
C GLY A 50 -4.39 -7.19 43.47
N ASN A 51 -5.15 -7.32 44.56
CA ASN A 51 -6.53 -7.84 44.56
C ASN A 51 -6.70 -9.22 43.88
N GLY A 52 -5.67 -10.08 43.90
CA GLY A 52 -5.71 -11.39 43.26
C GLY A 52 -5.55 -11.36 41.74
N GLN A 53 -5.20 -10.19 41.19
CA GLN A 53 -4.79 -10.02 39.81
C GLN A 53 -3.27 -10.20 39.68
N TRP A 54 -2.88 -10.88 38.63
CA TRP A 54 -1.51 -11.19 38.27
C TRP A 54 -1.30 -10.85 36.80
N SER A 55 -0.05 -10.59 36.44
CA SER A 55 0.38 -10.36 35.07
C SER A 55 1.56 -11.27 34.73
N VAL A 56 1.76 -11.59 33.45
CA VAL A 56 2.97 -12.28 32.98
C VAL A 56 3.32 -11.78 31.58
N ASP A 57 4.60 -11.67 31.28
CA ASP A 57 5.06 -11.41 29.92
C ASP A 57 5.17 -12.72 29.15
N LEU A 58 4.60 -12.75 27.95
CA LEU A 58 4.72 -13.86 26.99
C LEU A 58 5.71 -13.44 25.91
N THR A 59 6.71 -14.27 25.67
CA THR A 59 7.75 -14.01 24.67
C THR A 59 7.20 -14.16 23.25
N ALA A 60 7.92 -13.58 22.29
CA ALA A 60 7.61 -13.75 20.87
C ALA A 60 7.53 -15.24 20.45
N ALA A 61 8.47 -16.06 20.96
CA ALA A 61 8.51 -17.49 20.64
C ALA A 61 7.33 -18.27 21.21
N GLU A 62 6.89 -17.96 22.43
CA GLU A 62 5.68 -18.56 23.03
C GLU A 62 4.41 -18.15 22.28
N MET A 63 4.44 -16.99 21.61
CA MET A 63 3.34 -16.43 20.83
C MET A 63 3.37 -16.82 19.34
N ASP A 64 4.30 -17.68 18.90
CA ASP A 64 4.51 -18.03 17.48
C ASP A 64 3.74 -19.30 17.02
N TYR A 65 2.49 -19.46 17.49
CA TYR A 65 1.65 -20.63 17.18
C TYR A 65 0.22 -20.22 16.88
N ASP A 66 -0.52 -20.96 16.03
CA ASP A 66 -1.90 -20.62 15.66
C ASP A 66 -2.87 -20.67 16.85
N THR A 67 -2.63 -21.59 17.78
CA THR A 67 -3.42 -21.72 19.01
C THR A 67 -2.53 -22.10 20.18
N ILE A 68 -2.65 -21.34 21.27
CA ILE A 68 -1.86 -21.48 22.49
C ILE A 68 -2.80 -21.67 23.67
N GLY A 69 -2.70 -22.81 24.36
CA GLY A 69 -3.34 -23.01 25.66
C GLY A 69 -2.44 -22.48 26.76
N LEU A 70 -2.96 -21.66 27.65
CA LEU A 70 -2.26 -21.20 28.86
C LEU A 70 -2.93 -21.80 30.10
N ILE A 71 -2.12 -22.16 31.09
CA ILE A 71 -2.61 -22.51 32.42
C ILE A 71 -1.70 -21.93 33.50
N PHE A 72 -2.31 -21.31 34.50
CA PHE A 72 -1.64 -20.72 35.65
C PHE A 72 -2.04 -21.48 36.90
N THR A 73 -1.05 -21.95 37.66
CA THR A 73 -1.27 -22.78 38.84
C THR A 73 -0.64 -22.16 40.07
N HIS A 74 -1.32 -22.34 41.20
CA HIS A 74 -0.84 -22.02 42.53
C HIS A 74 -1.40 -23.07 43.50
N PRO A 75 -0.65 -23.56 44.50
CA PRO A 75 -1.08 -24.66 45.37
C PRO A 75 -2.42 -24.45 46.08
N SER A 76 -2.79 -23.20 46.34
CA SER A 76 -4.04 -22.83 47.01
C SER A 76 -5.08 -22.18 46.09
N ALA A 77 -4.87 -22.16 44.78
CA ALA A 77 -5.78 -21.54 43.82
C ALA A 77 -6.45 -22.58 42.93
N ILE A 78 -7.64 -22.25 42.42
CA ILE A 78 -8.19 -22.92 41.26
C ILE A 78 -7.35 -22.47 40.05
N PRO A 79 -6.81 -23.38 39.22
CA PRO A 79 -6.04 -22.99 38.05
C PRO A 79 -6.83 -22.09 37.11
N ALA A 80 -6.18 -21.04 36.60
CA ALA A 80 -6.75 -20.20 35.56
C ALA A 80 -6.25 -20.70 34.21
N SER A 81 -7.16 -21.02 33.29
CA SER A 81 -6.82 -21.47 31.94
C SER A 81 -7.38 -20.54 30.88
N PHE A 82 -6.61 -20.35 29.82
CA PHE A 82 -6.98 -19.52 28.67
C PHE A 82 -6.60 -20.25 27.39
N THR A 83 -7.31 -19.95 26.31
CA THR A 83 -6.91 -20.35 24.96
C THR A 83 -6.81 -19.10 24.11
N ILE A 84 -5.62 -18.87 23.58
CA ILE A 84 -5.31 -17.77 22.70
C ILE A 84 -5.27 -18.31 21.28
N ALA A 85 -6.10 -17.76 20.41
CA ALA A 85 -5.90 -17.87 18.97
C ALA A 85 -5.03 -16.69 18.52
N THR A 86 -3.95 -16.99 17.80
CA THR A 86 -3.14 -15.96 17.15
C THR A 86 -3.50 -15.86 15.68
N TYR A 87 -3.06 -14.78 15.05
CA TYR A 87 -3.11 -14.64 13.61
C TYR A 87 -1.76 -14.15 13.11
N THR A 88 -1.34 -14.63 11.95
CA THR A 88 -0.23 -14.03 11.24
C THR A 88 -0.63 -12.60 10.90
N ALA A 89 0.06 -11.61 11.46
CA ALA A 89 0.03 -10.29 10.86
C ALA A 89 0.62 -10.46 9.47
N THR A 90 -0.23 -10.45 8.46
CA THR A 90 0.22 -10.02 7.13
C THR A 90 0.92 -8.69 7.39
N GLU A 91 2.18 -8.55 6.94
CA GLU A 91 2.87 -7.27 7.00
C GLU A 91 1.86 -6.19 6.64
N ALA A 92 1.81 -5.13 7.43
CA ALA A 92 0.91 -4.02 7.16
C ALA A 92 1.28 -3.43 5.78
N ILE A 93 0.71 -4.01 4.72
CA ILE A 93 0.13 -3.22 3.67
C ILE A 93 -0.80 -2.29 4.43
N VAL A 94 -0.49 -1.00 4.42
CA VAL A 94 -1.46 0.03 4.79
C VAL A 94 -2.59 -0.06 3.77
N ALA A 95 -3.45 -1.06 3.96
CA ALA A 95 -4.74 -1.15 3.32
C ALA A 95 -5.66 -0.30 4.18
N THR A 96 -5.65 1.01 3.91
CA THR A 96 -6.81 1.83 4.19
C THR A 96 -8.00 1.14 3.53
N SER A 97 -8.85 0.55 4.37
CA SER A 97 -10.22 0.10 4.09
C SER A 97 -10.49 -0.31 2.64
N GLY A 98 -10.47 -1.63 2.39
CA GLY A 98 -11.13 -2.20 1.22
C GLY A 98 -12.64 -1.93 1.28
N THR A 99 -13.06 -0.78 0.77
CA THR A 99 -14.36 -0.65 0.11
C THR A 99 -14.23 -1.33 -1.25
N PHE A 100 -14.94 -2.44 -1.44
CA PHE A 100 -15.28 -2.93 -2.76
C PHE A 100 -16.09 -1.85 -3.49
N LEU A 101 -15.40 -1.05 -4.30
CA LEU A 101 -16.01 -0.20 -5.31
C LEU A 101 -15.19 -0.42 -6.59
N GLY A 102 -15.88 -0.62 -7.70
CA GLY A 102 -15.31 -0.93 -9.01
C GLY A 102 -14.50 0.21 -9.64
N ASP A 103 -13.48 0.72 -8.94
CA ASP A 103 -12.63 1.84 -9.35
C ASP A 103 -11.15 1.43 -9.54
N GLN A 104 -10.84 0.12 -9.49
CA GLN A 104 -9.48 -0.40 -9.69
C GLN A 104 -9.25 -0.81 -11.15
N MET A 105 -9.20 0.19 -12.04
CA MET A 105 -8.30 0.11 -13.21
C MET A 105 -7.13 1.11 -13.06
N GLY A 106 -6.84 1.56 -11.84
CA GLY A 106 -5.55 2.15 -11.48
C GLY A 106 -4.54 1.03 -11.22
N PRO A 107 -3.31 1.14 -11.70
CA PRO A 107 -2.38 0.02 -11.61
C PRO A 107 -1.83 -0.13 -10.18
N THR A 108 -1.58 -1.37 -9.77
CA THR A 108 -0.96 -1.74 -8.49
C THR A 108 0.31 -0.91 -8.27
N ALA A 109 0.32 0.02 -7.32
CA ALA A 109 1.42 0.95 -7.11
C ALA A 109 2.62 0.27 -6.41
N PHE A 110 3.84 0.73 -6.68
CA PHE A 110 5.08 0.33 -6.00
C PHE A 110 5.70 1.54 -5.27
N THR A 111 6.56 1.32 -4.29
CA THR A 111 7.16 2.38 -3.46
C THR A 111 8.63 2.65 -3.82
N SER A 112 9.17 3.80 -3.36
CA SER A 112 10.61 4.11 -3.48
C SER A 112 11.49 3.07 -2.76
N GLY A 113 11.00 2.51 -1.64
CA GLY A 113 11.65 1.41 -0.92
C GLY A 113 11.74 0.11 -1.73
N ASP A 114 10.71 -0.20 -2.52
CA ASP A 114 10.71 -1.37 -3.40
C ASP A 114 11.76 -1.21 -4.52
N VAL A 115 11.83 0.00 -5.11
CA VAL A 115 12.82 0.34 -6.12
C VAL A 115 14.23 0.25 -5.52
N LEU A 116 14.46 0.86 -4.36
CA LEU A 116 15.75 0.82 -3.66
C LEU A 116 16.22 -0.60 -3.35
N THR A 117 15.30 -1.44 -2.86
CA THR A 117 15.59 -2.86 -2.59
C THR A 117 16.05 -3.57 -3.86
N ARG A 118 15.40 -3.31 -5.00
CA ARG A 118 15.77 -3.94 -6.26
C ARG A 118 17.07 -3.38 -6.84
N VAL A 119 17.28 -2.07 -6.75
CA VAL A 119 18.54 -1.41 -7.17
C VAL A 119 19.73 -2.00 -6.41
N ARG A 120 19.62 -2.17 -5.08
CA ARG A 120 20.67 -2.79 -4.25
C ARG A 120 20.99 -4.22 -4.69
N LYS A 121 19.97 -5.03 -4.98
CA LYS A 121 20.15 -6.41 -5.49
C LYS A 121 20.88 -6.43 -6.84
N ILE A 122 20.54 -5.51 -7.75
CA ILE A 122 21.11 -5.49 -9.11
C ILE A 122 22.53 -4.94 -9.11
N THR A 123 22.76 -3.85 -8.38
CA THR A 123 24.08 -3.19 -8.30
C THR A 123 25.07 -3.98 -7.46
N ASN A 124 24.57 -4.86 -6.56
CA ASN A 124 25.35 -5.56 -5.54
C ASN A 124 26.21 -4.58 -4.71
N ARG A 125 25.66 -3.40 -4.44
CA ARG A 125 26.32 -2.28 -3.75
C ARG A 125 25.44 -1.76 -2.63
N HIS A 126 26.09 -1.13 -1.66
CA HIS A 126 25.39 -0.36 -0.64
C HIS A 126 25.05 1.01 -1.23
N VAL A 127 23.79 1.17 -1.64
CA VAL A 127 23.21 2.44 -2.08
C VAL A 127 22.31 2.92 -0.96
N ASP A 128 22.65 4.04 -0.34
CA ASP A 128 21.94 4.55 0.85
C ASP A 128 20.62 5.22 0.48
N THR A 129 20.62 5.98 -0.62
CA THR A 129 19.47 6.73 -1.14
C THR A 129 19.45 6.66 -2.67
N ILE A 130 18.26 6.78 -3.27
CA ILE A 130 18.06 6.84 -4.73
C ILE A 130 17.13 7.98 -5.13
N GLU A 131 16.91 8.96 -4.26
CA GLU A 131 15.83 9.94 -4.42
C GLU A 131 16.03 10.82 -5.66
N ASP A 132 17.25 11.31 -5.87
CA ASP A 132 17.58 12.15 -7.02
C ASP A 132 17.46 11.36 -8.33
N GLU A 133 18.05 10.15 -8.39
CA GLU A 133 17.97 9.29 -9.58
C GLU A 133 16.54 8.84 -9.87
N LEU A 134 15.76 8.51 -8.83
CA LEU A 134 14.37 8.12 -8.97
C LEU A 134 13.52 9.28 -9.49
N TYR A 135 13.73 10.49 -8.98
CA TYR A 135 13.02 11.67 -9.45
C TYR A 135 13.30 11.94 -10.95
N GLU A 136 14.57 11.92 -11.36
CA GLU A 136 14.93 12.11 -12.77
C GLU A 136 14.27 11.09 -13.69
N VAL A 137 14.26 9.81 -13.29
CA VAL A 137 13.68 8.74 -14.08
C VAL A 137 12.16 8.86 -14.17
N LEU A 138 11.48 9.18 -13.06
CA LEU A 138 10.02 9.37 -13.05
C LEU A 138 9.60 10.56 -13.91
N LEU A 139 10.41 11.63 -13.92
CA LEU A 139 10.21 12.77 -14.80
C LEU A 139 10.40 12.40 -16.27
N ASP A 140 11.43 11.62 -16.62
CA ASP A 140 11.65 11.17 -18.00
C ASP A 140 10.50 10.27 -18.50
N VAL A 141 10.09 9.29 -17.69
CA VAL A 141 8.93 8.43 -18.01
C VAL A 141 7.67 9.29 -18.20
N SER A 142 7.49 10.35 -17.40
CA SER A 142 6.32 11.25 -17.53
C SER A 142 6.34 12.03 -18.84
N ASN A 143 7.51 12.52 -19.23
CA ASN A 143 7.68 13.28 -20.47
C ASN A 143 7.45 12.42 -21.72
N ARG A 144 7.68 11.11 -21.62
CA ARG A 144 7.73 10.20 -22.77
C ARG A 144 6.52 9.29 -22.90
N GLY A 145 5.83 8.98 -21.82
CA GLY A 145 4.76 7.98 -21.81
C GLY A 145 3.64 8.27 -20.81
N PHE A 146 3.30 9.56 -20.61
CA PHE A 146 2.24 10.11 -19.73
C PHE A 146 1.31 9.07 -19.07
N HIS A 147 1.13 9.13 -17.75
CA HIS A 147 0.26 8.17 -17.07
C HIS A 147 -1.20 8.62 -17.01
N LEU A 148 -2.13 7.67 -17.20
CA LEU A 148 -3.56 7.90 -17.09
C LEU A 148 -3.98 7.87 -15.62
N LYS A 149 -4.61 8.94 -15.14
CA LYS A 149 -5.15 9.04 -13.79
C LYS A 149 -6.66 9.28 -13.83
N SER A 150 -7.37 8.64 -12.90
CA SER A 150 -8.72 9.02 -12.51
C SER A 150 -8.66 9.96 -11.30
N TYR A 151 -9.44 11.04 -11.33
CA TYR A 151 -9.69 11.87 -10.16
C TYR A 151 -11.18 11.86 -9.87
N SER A 152 -11.52 11.22 -8.76
CA SER A 152 -12.86 11.09 -8.21
C SER A 152 -12.88 11.77 -6.83
N SER A 153 -13.44 12.98 -6.73
CA SER A 153 -13.81 13.53 -5.43
C SER A 153 -14.87 14.63 -5.51
N ASP A 154 -15.73 14.59 -4.49
CA ASP A 154 -16.83 15.48 -4.11
C ASP A 154 -17.93 15.75 -5.13
N THR A 155 -19.15 15.84 -4.57
CA THR A 155 -20.35 16.11 -5.32
C THR A 155 -20.36 17.56 -5.79
N ASN A 156 -20.53 17.81 -7.08
CA ASN A 156 -20.54 19.16 -7.65
C ASN A 156 -21.98 19.64 -7.94
N SER A 157 -22.39 20.77 -7.35
CA SER A 157 -23.65 21.46 -7.63
C SER A 157 -23.48 22.79 -8.36
N SER A 158 -22.24 23.22 -8.60
CA SER A 158 -21.90 24.50 -9.25
C SER A 158 -21.71 24.39 -10.76
N GLY A 159 -21.48 23.17 -11.27
CA GLY A 159 -21.09 22.93 -12.66
C GLY A 159 -19.65 23.37 -12.97
N GLU A 160 -18.86 23.70 -11.95
CA GLU A 160 -17.47 24.12 -12.10
C GLU A 160 -16.53 23.21 -11.30
N ILE A 161 -15.60 22.55 -12.00
CA ILE A 161 -14.61 21.65 -11.41
C ILE A 161 -13.23 22.29 -11.49
N GLN A 162 -12.52 22.31 -10.36
CA GLN A 162 -11.11 22.67 -10.34
C GLN A 162 -10.28 21.52 -10.92
N CYS A 163 -9.53 21.79 -11.99
CA CYS A 163 -8.65 20.80 -12.58
C CYS A 163 -7.45 20.54 -11.65
N PRO A 164 -7.00 19.28 -11.52
CA PRO A 164 -5.74 18.97 -10.85
C PRO A 164 -4.59 19.75 -11.46
N SER A 165 -3.69 20.29 -10.64
CA SER A 165 -2.56 21.11 -11.09
C SER A 165 -1.54 20.35 -11.94
N ASN A 166 -1.53 19.02 -11.84
CA ASN A 166 -0.68 18.12 -12.61
C ASN A 166 -1.36 17.58 -13.88
N MET A 167 -2.59 18.02 -14.19
CA MET A 167 -3.36 17.58 -15.36
C MET A 167 -2.81 18.21 -16.65
N VAL A 168 -2.24 17.37 -17.51
CA VAL A 168 -1.70 17.77 -18.83
C VAL A 168 -2.83 17.79 -19.85
N ASN A 169 -3.47 16.64 -20.05
CA ASN A 169 -4.49 16.47 -21.08
C ASN A 169 -5.71 15.73 -20.55
N LEU A 170 -6.91 16.24 -20.83
CA LEU A 170 -8.15 15.62 -20.37
C LEU A 170 -8.68 14.66 -21.43
N MET A 171 -8.81 13.38 -21.08
CA MET A 171 -9.25 12.31 -21.97
C MET A 171 -10.76 12.10 -21.94
N ALA A 172 -11.34 12.11 -20.73
CA ALA A 172 -12.77 11.94 -20.55
C ALA A 172 -13.23 12.55 -19.23
N VAL A 173 -14.48 12.96 -19.22
CA VAL A 173 -15.21 13.28 -18.00
C VAL A 173 -16.36 12.29 -17.90
N MET A 174 -16.36 11.50 -16.84
CA MET A 174 -17.50 10.68 -16.45
C MET A 174 -18.32 11.47 -15.45
N TRP A 175 -19.61 11.55 -15.71
CA TRP A 175 -20.59 12.29 -14.93
C TRP A 175 -21.69 11.31 -14.54
N ASP A 176 -21.85 11.03 -13.24
CA ASP A 176 -22.53 9.85 -12.73
C ASP A 176 -21.99 8.54 -13.38
N SER A 177 -22.77 7.93 -14.26
CA SER A 177 -22.43 6.71 -15.03
C SER A 177 -22.28 6.95 -16.53
N GLY A 178 -22.37 8.22 -16.98
CA GLY A 178 -22.32 8.60 -18.38
C GLY A 178 -21.04 9.35 -18.75
N ARG A 179 -20.54 9.12 -19.97
CA ARG A 179 -19.46 9.93 -20.54
C ARG A 179 -20.04 11.21 -21.14
N ILE A 180 -19.51 12.37 -20.76
CA ILE A 180 -19.84 13.65 -21.40
C ILE A 180 -18.69 14.11 -22.30
N GLY A 181 -19.04 14.71 -23.43
CA GLY A 181 -18.09 15.15 -24.46
C GLY A 181 -17.70 16.63 -24.32
N PRO A 182 -16.59 17.04 -24.93
CA PRO A 182 -16.23 18.45 -25.02
C PRO A 182 -17.25 19.20 -25.89
N ILE A 183 -17.56 20.43 -25.49
CA ILE A 183 -18.38 21.40 -26.25
C ILE A 183 -17.60 22.71 -26.38
N ASP A 184 -17.95 23.52 -27.39
CA ASP A 184 -17.41 24.86 -27.51
C ASP A 184 -18.02 25.82 -26.47
N TRP A 185 -17.38 26.98 -26.32
CA TRP A 185 -17.78 27.98 -25.33
C TRP A 185 -19.15 28.57 -25.60
N ASP A 186 -19.52 28.74 -26.87
CA ASP A 186 -20.81 29.31 -27.25
C ASP A 186 -21.96 28.34 -26.90
N THR A 187 -21.75 27.05 -27.17
CA THR A 187 -22.64 25.94 -26.81
C THR A 187 -22.78 25.80 -25.29
N TYR A 188 -21.70 26.04 -24.53
CA TYR A 188 -21.75 26.11 -23.07
C TYR A 188 -22.63 27.27 -22.59
N MET A 189 -22.50 28.46 -23.18
CA MET A 189 -23.30 29.64 -22.81
C MET A 189 -24.79 29.46 -23.11
N ASP A 190 -25.15 28.66 -24.12
CA ASP A 190 -26.53 28.32 -24.42
C ASP A 190 -27.19 27.43 -23.35
N ASN A 191 -26.39 26.78 -22.49
CA ASN A 191 -26.82 25.98 -21.33
C ASN A 191 -27.89 24.89 -21.65
N LYS A 192 -27.92 24.42 -22.90
CA LYS A 192 -28.91 23.45 -23.41
C LYS A 192 -28.29 22.09 -23.74
N THR A 193 -27.02 22.09 -24.13
CA THR A 193 -26.31 20.89 -24.57
C THR A 193 -25.51 20.33 -23.40
N VAL A 194 -25.62 19.01 -23.22
CA VAL A 194 -24.82 18.29 -22.21
C VAL A 194 -23.38 18.18 -22.67
N GLY A 195 -22.44 18.72 -21.91
CA GLY A 195 -21.02 18.66 -22.24
C GLY A 195 -20.14 19.47 -21.29
N TYR A 196 -18.84 19.52 -21.60
CA TYR A 196 -17.88 20.29 -20.82
C TYR A 196 -17.01 21.22 -21.67
N VAL A 197 -16.53 22.30 -21.07
CA VAL A 197 -15.51 23.19 -21.64
C VAL A 197 -14.39 23.45 -20.62
N LYS A 198 -13.13 23.30 -21.03
CA LYS A 198 -11.96 23.62 -20.19
C LYS A 198 -11.52 25.05 -20.46
N LYS A 199 -11.39 25.87 -19.40
CA LYS A 199 -10.80 27.21 -19.47
C LYS A 199 -9.81 27.42 -18.33
N GLY A 200 -8.54 27.61 -18.68
CA GLY A 200 -7.46 27.70 -17.70
C GLY A 200 -7.39 26.41 -16.86
N ASN A 201 -7.39 26.56 -15.54
CA ASN A 201 -7.37 25.44 -14.59
C ASN A 201 -8.77 25.01 -14.11
N ARG A 202 -9.82 25.36 -14.86
CA ARG A 202 -11.21 25.06 -14.51
C ARG A 202 -11.92 24.36 -15.67
N LEU A 203 -12.84 23.48 -15.30
CA LEU A 203 -13.71 22.75 -16.20
C LEU A 203 -15.16 23.12 -15.89
N PHE A 204 -15.88 23.57 -16.92
CA PHE A 204 -17.25 24.04 -16.81
C PHE A 204 -18.18 23.05 -17.49
N ILE A 205 -19.28 22.73 -16.83
CA ILE A 205 -20.24 21.69 -17.22
C ILE A 205 -21.55 22.36 -17.60
N SER A 206 -22.06 22.01 -18.76
CA SER A 206 -23.39 22.44 -19.21
C SER A 206 -24.30 21.22 -19.34
N PRO A 207 -25.58 21.33 -18.94
CA PRO A 207 -26.08 22.35 -18.03
C PRO A 207 -25.48 22.18 -16.63
N ALA A 208 -25.39 23.27 -15.86
CA ALA A 208 -24.96 23.17 -14.47
C ALA A 208 -25.95 22.27 -13.68
N PRO A 209 -25.43 21.32 -12.89
CA PRO A 209 -26.25 20.37 -12.17
C PRO A 209 -27.07 21.06 -11.07
N SER A 210 -28.37 20.77 -10.99
CA SER A 210 -29.25 21.34 -9.95
C SER A 210 -29.04 20.71 -8.57
N THR A 211 -28.32 19.58 -8.51
CA THR A 211 -28.02 18.80 -7.30
C THR A 211 -26.58 18.34 -7.35
N ALA A 212 -26.04 17.94 -6.21
CA ALA A 212 -24.65 17.54 -6.12
C ALA A 212 -24.46 16.17 -6.82
N ILE A 213 -23.61 16.13 -7.86
CA ILE A 213 -23.38 14.93 -8.71
C ILE A 213 -21.93 14.47 -8.59
N ALA A 214 -21.73 13.14 -8.56
CA ALA A 214 -20.41 12.53 -8.63
C ALA A 214 -19.82 12.63 -10.05
N TYR A 215 -18.52 12.90 -10.12
CA TYR A 215 -17.79 12.92 -11.38
C TYR A 215 -16.42 12.24 -11.23
N THR A 216 -15.91 11.74 -12.35
CA THR A 216 -14.56 11.21 -12.46
C THR A 216 -13.89 11.82 -13.69
N LEU A 217 -12.74 12.48 -13.49
CA LEU A 217 -11.90 12.98 -14.59
C LEU A 217 -10.88 11.92 -14.96
N TYR A 218 -10.76 11.59 -16.24
CA TYR A 218 -9.68 10.77 -16.79
C TYR A 218 -8.72 11.67 -17.55
N TYR A 219 -7.45 11.70 -17.16
CA TYR A 219 -6.48 12.62 -17.73
C TYR A 219 -5.06 12.06 -17.70
N GLU A 220 -4.24 12.56 -18.62
CA GLU A 220 -2.79 12.41 -18.62
C GLU A 220 -2.18 13.38 -17.62
N CYS A 221 -1.25 12.91 -16.79
CA CYS A 221 -0.57 13.75 -15.81
C CYS A 221 0.94 13.50 -15.72
N TYR A 222 1.66 14.54 -15.29
CA TYR A 222 3.04 14.41 -14.82
C TYR A 222 3.09 13.74 -13.45
N HIS A 223 4.16 12.96 -13.22
CA HIS A 223 4.50 12.51 -11.88
C HIS A 223 4.74 13.71 -10.97
N PRO A 224 4.21 13.74 -9.74
CA PRO A 224 4.47 14.81 -8.79
C PRO A 224 5.94 14.84 -8.39
N ASN A 225 6.41 15.99 -7.93
CA ASN A 225 7.77 16.10 -7.35
C ASN A 225 7.90 15.42 -5.98
N ASP A 226 6.82 14.83 -5.47
CA ASP A 226 6.81 14.05 -4.23
C ASP A 226 7.12 12.57 -4.53
N LEU A 227 8.24 12.08 -4.00
CA LEU A 227 8.69 10.70 -4.16
C LEU A 227 8.01 9.73 -3.17
N ASN A 228 7.24 10.24 -2.22
CA ASN A 228 6.51 9.41 -1.25
C ASN A 228 5.33 8.67 -1.90
N THR A 229 4.86 9.14 -3.06
CA THR A 229 3.76 8.50 -3.79
C THR A 229 4.15 8.32 -5.26
N ILE A 230 4.58 7.11 -5.61
CA ILE A 230 4.85 6.80 -7.02
C ILE A 230 3.52 6.59 -7.75
N MET A 231 3.24 7.47 -8.71
CA MET A 231 1.97 7.47 -9.47
C MET A 231 1.93 6.46 -10.63
N TYR A 232 2.97 5.63 -10.77
CA TYR A 232 3.04 4.60 -11.78
C TYR A 232 2.63 3.23 -11.24
N GLY A 233 2.06 2.46 -12.16
CA GLY A 233 1.72 1.08 -11.95
C GLY A 233 2.87 0.10 -11.96
N MET A 234 2.63 -1.09 -11.40
CA MET A 234 3.55 -2.22 -11.44
C MET A 234 4.11 -2.55 -12.83
N PRO A 235 3.37 -2.39 -13.95
CA PRO A 235 3.96 -2.55 -15.28
C PRO A 235 5.18 -1.65 -15.55
N PHE A 236 5.22 -0.47 -14.94
CA PHE A 236 6.35 0.47 -15.03
C PHE A 236 7.47 0.17 -14.02
N PHE A 237 7.27 -0.77 -13.07
CA PHE A 237 8.24 -1.02 -11.99
C PHE A 237 9.63 -1.35 -12.52
N MET A 238 9.72 -2.31 -13.44
CA MET A 238 11.02 -2.72 -14.00
C MET A 238 11.63 -1.65 -14.91
N CYS A 239 10.80 -0.87 -15.60
CA CYS A 239 11.24 0.32 -16.34
C CYS A 239 11.92 1.30 -15.37
N VAL A 240 11.23 1.74 -14.32
CA VAL A 240 11.77 2.67 -13.32
C VAL A 240 13.03 2.12 -12.65
N VAL A 241 13.03 0.84 -12.24
CA VAL A 241 14.22 0.19 -11.65
C VAL A 241 15.43 0.25 -12.59
N TYR A 242 15.26 -0.08 -13.88
CA TYR A 242 16.39 -0.05 -14.82
C TYR A 242 16.91 1.36 -15.09
N GLY A 243 16.02 2.35 -15.17
CA GLY A 243 16.43 3.75 -15.28
C GLY A 243 17.24 4.19 -14.06
N VAL A 244 16.78 3.87 -12.85
CA VAL A 244 17.49 4.22 -11.61
C VAL A 244 18.83 3.51 -11.52
N VAL A 245 18.90 2.23 -11.87
CA VAL A 245 20.17 1.49 -11.89
C VAL A 245 21.17 2.12 -12.88
N ALA A 246 20.71 2.52 -14.06
CA ALA A 246 21.58 3.18 -15.05
C ALA A 246 22.16 4.48 -14.48
N LYS A 247 21.31 5.33 -13.90
CA LYS A 247 21.70 6.58 -13.24
C LYS A 247 22.67 6.38 -12.09
N CYS A 248 22.42 5.37 -11.24
CA CYS A 248 23.36 5.03 -10.17
C CYS A 248 24.73 4.66 -10.73
N PHE A 249 24.82 3.92 -11.85
CA PHE A 249 26.11 3.58 -12.46
C PHE A 249 26.78 4.79 -13.13
N GLU A 250 26.03 5.69 -13.78
CA GLU A 250 26.57 6.96 -14.31
C GLU A 250 27.24 7.79 -13.21
N ASN A 251 26.59 7.88 -12.04
CA ASN A 251 27.09 8.62 -10.89
C ASN A 251 28.37 8.02 -10.27
N LEU A 252 28.68 6.76 -10.58
CA LEU A 252 29.87 6.07 -10.06
C LEU A 252 31.12 6.33 -10.89
N GLY A 253 31.01 6.93 -12.09
CA GLY A 253 32.13 7.30 -12.95
C GLY A 253 32.30 6.43 -14.20
N PRO A 254 33.21 6.83 -15.11
CA PRO A 254 33.30 6.30 -16.47
C PRO A 254 33.67 4.81 -16.55
N GLU A 255 34.31 4.25 -15.52
CA GLU A 255 34.58 2.82 -15.44
C GLU A 255 33.30 1.95 -15.35
N PHE A 256 32.15 2.57 -15.03
CA PHE A 256 30.84 1.91 -14.98
C PHE A 256 29.96 2.24 -16.19
N ASP A 257 30.44 3.02 -17.17
CA ASP A 257 29.70 3.34 -18.40
C ASP A 257 29.14 2.10 -19.11
N PRO A 258 29.89 0.97 -19.27
CA PRO A 258 29.32 -0.23 -19.90
C PRO A 258 28.15 -0.84 -19.13
N ALA A 259 28.11 -0.67 -17.80
CA ALA A 259 27.00 -1.13 -16.97
C ALA A 259 25.82 -0.15 -17.07
N ALA A 260 26.07 1.16 -17.02
CA ALA A 260 25.08 2.20 -17.24
C ALA A 260 24.36 2.01 -18.58
N ASP A 261 25.12 1.90 -19.68
CA ASP A 261 24.60 1.68 -21.03
C ASP A 261 23.71 0.43 -21.13
N LYS A 262 24.16 -0.67 -20.52
CA LYS A 262 23.41 -1.93 -20.50
C LYS A 262 22.03 -1.77 -19.85
N TYR A 263 21.94 -1.04 -18.74
CA TYR A 263 20.66 -0.84 -18.04
C TYR A 263 19.82 0.24 -18.70
N LEU A 264 20.44 1.26 -19.30
CA LEU A 264 19.76 2.24 -20.15
C LEU A 264 19.07 1.56 -21.34
N MET A 265 19.74 0.62 -22.02
CA MET A 265 19.10 -0.16 -23.11
C MET A 265 17.90 -0.97 -22.64
N LYS A 266 17.92 -1.50 -21.41
CA LYS A 266 16.77 -2.21 -20.83
C LYS A 266 15.63 -1.27 -20.48
N TYR A 267 15.95 -0.12 -19.88
CA TYR A 267 15.00 0.95 -19.60
C TYR A 267 14.25 1.37 -20.86
N GLU A 268 14.99 1.69 -21.92
CA GLU A 268 14.45 2.11 -23.22
C GLU A 268 13.51 1.07 -23.84
N ARG A 269 13.89 -0.21 -23.75
CA ARG A 269 13.06 -1.31 -24.24
C ARG A 269 11.74 -1.43 -23.49
N GLU A 270 11.77 -1.38 -22.16
CA GLU A 270 10.56 -1.48 -21.34
C GLU A 270 9.64 -0.27 -21.57
N LEU A 271 10.21 0.94 -21.65
CA LEU A 271 9.44 2.16 -21.91
C LEU A 271 8.76 2.12 -23.28
N ALA A 272 9.46 1.64 -24.32
CA ALA A 272 8.89 1.49 -25.65
C ALA A 272 7.73 0.47 -25.65
N MET A 273 7.87 -0.66 -24.95
CA MET A 273 6.81 -1.66 -24.82
C MET A 273 5.57 -1.11 -24.11
N LEU A 274 5.77 -0.31 -23.06
CA LEU A 274 4.69 0.32 -22.31
C LEU A 274 3.98 1.40 -23.13
N THR A 275 4.74 2.20 -23.89
CA THR A 275 4.20 3.27 -24.75
C THR A 275 3.43 2.69 -25.94
N GLU A 276 3.95 1.65 -26.58
CA GLU A 276 3.26 0.95 -27.68
C GLU A 276 1.97 0.26 -27.19
N ALA A 277 1.94 -0.24 -25.96
CA ALA A 277 0.74 -0.78 -25.34
C ALA A 277 -0.31 0.30 -25.03
N ILE A 278 0.08 1.56 -24.83
CA ILE A 278 -0.83 2.69 -24.64
C ILE A 278 -1.43 3.13 -25.97
N ASP A 279 -0.61 3.25 -27.02
CA ASP A 279 -1.05 3.73 -28.34
C ASP A 279 -1.99 2.76 -29.07
N ASN A 280 -1.91 1.46 -28.79
CA ASN A 280 -2.72 0.43 -29.45
C ASN A 280 -4.04 0.08 -28.73
N GLY A 281 -4.45 0.86 -27.72
CA GLY A 281 -5.65 0.61 -26.91
C GLY A 281 -5.39 -0.27 -25.68
N PRO A 282 -6.34 -0.35 -24.72
CA PRO A 282 -6.07 -0.82 -23.36
C PRO A 282 -5.45 -2.23 -23.40
N PRO A 283 -4.40 -2.48 -22.60
CA PRO A 283 -3.60 -3.68 -22.75
C PRO A 283 -4.49 -4.92 -22.63
N PRO A 284 -4.35 -5.92 -23.51
CA PRO A 284 -5.07 -7.17 -23.35
C PRO A 284 -4.63 -7.79 -22.02
N ILE A 285 -5.57 -7.83 -21.08
CA ILE A 285 -5.49 -8.45 -19.75
C ILE A 285 -4.97 -9.91 -19.82
N SER A 286 -4.97 -10.53 -21.01
CA SER A 286 -4.62 -11.94 -21.21
C SER A 286 -3.16 -12.25 -21.54
N ARG A 287 -2.24 -11.27 -21.63
CA ARG A 287 -0.79 -11.57 -21.83
C ARG A 287 0.11 -11.26 -20.63
N LEU A 288 -0.42 -10.62 -19.59
CA LEU A 288 0.27 -10.54 -18.32
C LEU A 288 -0.08 -11.81 -17.54
N ARG A 289 0.87 -12.76 -17.53
CA ARG A 289 0.87 -13.85 -16.54
C ARG A 289 0.64 -13.19 -15.17
N PRO A 290 -0.29 -13.68 -14.33
CA PRO A 290 -0.47 -13.15 -12.99
C PRO A 290 0.83 -13.42 -12.22
N LEU A 291 1.68 -12.41 -12.13
CA LEU A 291 2.90 -12.38 -11.34
C LEU A 291 2.50 -11.77 -10.01
N ASN A 292 2.04 -12.64 -9.12
CA ASN A 292 1.39 -12.25 -7.88
C ASN A 292 2.38 -12.00 -6.73
N THR A 293 3.69 -12.11 -6.96
CA THR A 293 4.71 -11.90 -5.93
C THR A 293 5.96 -11.21 -6.48
N ILE A 294 6.58 -10.37 -5.65
CA ILE A 294 7.90 -9.74 -5.89
C ILE A 294 9.02 -10.78 -6.07
N GLU A 295 8.77 -12.02 -5.65
CA GLU A 295 9.73 -13.14 -5.71
C GLU A 295 9.88 -13.75 -7.12
N ASP A 296 8.96 -13.45 -8.05
CA ASP A 296 8.99 -13.98 -9.41
C ASP A 296 9.92 -13.20 -10.37
N TYR A 297 10.70 -12.22 -9.87
CA TYR A 297 11.69 -11.43 -10.63
C TYR A 297 13.08 -11.36 -9.98
#